data_AF-A0AA39DT23-F1
#
_entry.id   AF-A0AA39DT23-F1
#
_cell.length_a   1.000
_cell.length_b   1.000
_cell.length_c   1.000
_cell.angle_alpha   90.00
_cell.angle_beta   90.00
_cell.angle_gamma   90.00
#
_symmetry.space_group_name_H-M   'P 1'
#
loop_
_entity.id
_entity.type
_entity.pdbx_description
1 polymer ?
#
loop_
_entity_poly.entity_id
_entity_poly.type
_entity_poly.pdbx_seq_one_letter_code
_entity_poly.pdbx_strand_id
1 'polypeptide(L)'
;MDDNVIPIVEELQRRLPAVSTSFPGQGEEEDLGAQNDAEAAEENEFPFEFRALEVALEAICSFLDARTRELETAAYPALDELTSKISSRNLDRVRKLKSAMTRLTNRVQKVRDELEQLLDDDDDMADLYLSRKLTRASSSSSGSGAPLWFLASPTIGSRISRTSRASAVTTHEENDVEELEMLLEAYFMQIDGTLNKLSTLREYIDDTEDYINIQLDNHRNQLIQLELFLSSGTVCLSIYSLVAAIFGMNIPYTWKEDHGYMFKWVVILSGMACASIFLSIISYARCKGLVGS
;
A
#
# COMPACT_ATOMS: atom_id res chain seq x y z
N MET A 1 13.53 6.77 -19.76
CA MET A 1 13.59 7.34 -18.41
C MET A 1 12.23 7.08 -17.78
N ASP A 2 12.19 6.63 -16.54
CA ASP A 2 10.95 6.22 -15.85
C ASP A 2 10.00 7.44 -15.76
N ASP A 3 8.74 7.32 -16.23
CA ASP A 3 7.75 8.43 -16.25
C ASP A 3 7.51 9.05 -14.87
N ASN A 4 7.93 8.35 -13.80
CA ASN A 4 7.84 8.79 -12.41
C ASN A 4 8.94 9.78 -12.00
N VAL A 5 10.04 9.88 -12.74
CA VAL A 5 11.23 10.69 -12.38
C VAL A 5 11.17 12.08 -13.03
N ILE A 6 10.42 12.21 -14.14
CA ILE A 6 10.22 13.46 -14.88
C ILE A 6 9.74 14.61 -13.97
N PRO A 7 8.68 14.46 -13.14
CA PRO A 7 8.22 15.56 -12.29
C PRO A 7 9.23 15.94 -11.20
N ILE A 8 10.02 14.98 -10.71
CA ILE A 8 11.05 15.22 -9.68
C ILE A 8 12.21 16.03 -10.28
N VAL A 9 12.62 15.67 -11.51
CA VAL A 9 13.69 16.37 -12.24
C VAL A 9 13.24 17.77 -12.66
N GLU A 10 11.98 17.95 -13.06
CA GLU A 10 11.44 19.28 -13.39
C GLU A 10 11.40 20.20 -12.16
N GLU A 11 11.03 19.70 -10.98
CA GLU A 11 11.04 20.49 -9.75
C GLU A 11 12.47 20.85 -9.29
N LEU A 12 13.40 19.89 -9.39
CA LEU A 12 14.84 20.14 -9.17
C LEU A 12 15.38 21.22 -10.12
N GLN A 13 15.08 21.13 -11.42
CA GLN A 13 15.50 22.11 -12.42
C GLN A 13 14.84 23.49 -12.23
N ARG A 14 13.64 23.54 -11.68
CA ARG A 14 12.93 24.80 -11.41
C ARG A 14 13.49 25.55 -10.20
N ARG A 15 13.91 24.82 -9.16
CA ARG A 15 14.31 25.40 -7.87
C ARG A 15 15.81 25.67 -7.73
N LEU A 16 16.68 24.89 -8.38
CA LEU A 16 18.13 25.13 -8.34
C LEU A 16 18.57 26.50 -8.91
N PRO A 17 18.05 26.99 -10.06
CA PRO A 17 18.54 28.23 -10.68
C PRO A 17 18.08 29.51 -9.97
N ALA A 18 16.99 29.46 -9.20
CA ALA A 18 16.37 30.66 -8.63
C ALA A 18 17.22 31.29 -7.50
N VAL A 19 18.12 30.53 -6.89
CA VAL A 19 18.96 30.98 -5.75
C VAL A 19 20.40 31.32 -6.17
N SER A 20 20.86 30.85 -7.34
CA SER A 20 22.26 31.05 -7.79
C SER A 20 22.58 32.46 -8.34
N THR A 21 21.60 33.38 -8.38
CA THR A 21 21.73 34.69 -9.05
C THR A 21 21.99 35.90 -8.16
N SER A 22 22.26 35.72 -6.86
CA SER A 22 22.70 36.82 -5.98
C SER A 22 24.22 36.81 -5.77
N PHE A 23 24.98 37.02 -6.86
CA PHE A 23 26.37 37.47 -6.78
C PHE A 23 26.42 38.96 -7.15
N PRO A 24 26.61 39.90 -6.19
CA PRO A 24 26.98 41.27 -6.56
C PRO A 24 28.50 41.38 -6.65
N GLY A 25 29.02 41.24 -7.87
CA GLY A 25 30.38 41.60 -8.23
C GLY A 25 30.48 43.01 -8.83
N GLN A 26 30.85 43.97 -7.97
CA GLN A 26 31.80 45.09 -8.16
C GLN A 26 31.56 46.20 -9.24
N GLY A 27 31.51 47.46 -8.77
CA GLY A 27 31.77 48.67 -9.58
C GLY A 27 31.39 50.04 -8.99
N GLU A 28 32.26 50.58 -8.12
CA GLU A 28 32.63 52.01 -7.89
C GLU A 28 31.68 53.03 -7.18
N GLU A 29 32.36 53.93 -6.44
CA GLU A 29 32.02 54.81 -5.30
C GLU A 29 30.95 55.91 -5.48
N GLU A 30 30.13 56.16 -4.44
CA GLU A 30 29.98 57.50 -3.81
C GLU A 30 29.23 57.42 -2.45
N ASP A 31 29.55 58.39 -1.59
CA ASP A 31 29.42 58.50 -0.12
C ASP A 31 27.99 58.71 0.46
N LEU A 32 27.90 58.57 1.80
CA LEU A 32 26.88 59.05 2.77
C LEU A 32 25.85 58.06 3.36
N GLY A 33 26.26 57.40 4.45
CA GLY A 33 25.58 57.40 5.76
C GLY A 33 24.15 56.84 5.91
N ALA A 34 24.03 55.63 6.45
CA ALA A 34 22.96 55.25 7.40
C ALA A 34 23.37 54.00 8.19
N GLN A 35 23.08 54.03 9.49
CA GLN A 35 23.45 53.05 10.51
C GLN A 35 22.70 51.72 10.36
N ASN A 36 23.44 50.64 10.65
CA ASN A 36 23.04 49.42 11.35
C ASN A 36 21.65 48.85 11.02
N ASP A 37 21.61 47.84 10.16
CA ASP A 37 20.59 46.76 10.15
C ASP A 37 21.05 45.58 9.26
N ALA A 38 22.29 45.11 9.44
CA ALA A 38 22.89 44.05 8.61
C ALA A 38 23.42 42.85 9.43
N GLU A 39 22.70 42.46 10.48
CA GLU A 39 23.04 41.29 11.33
C GLU A 39 21.83 40.36 11.58
N ALA A 40 21.01 40.09 10.55
CA ALA A 40 19.89 39.16 10.67
C ALA A 40 19.59 38.35 9.39
N ALA A 41 20.59 38.14 8.53
CA ALA A 41 20.43 37.36 7.29
C ALA A 41 21.60 36.40 7.02
N GLU A 42 22.30 35.95 8.06
CA GLU A 42 22.94 34.63 7.99
C GLU A 42 21.87 33.60 8.38
N GLU A 43 20.88 33.43 7.49
CA GLU A 43 20.12 32.19 7.49
C GLU A 43 21.14 31.09 7.19
N ASN A 44 21.22 30.08 8.07
CA ASN A 44 22.00 28.86 7.91
C ASN A 44 21.79 28.29 6.49
N GLU A 45 22.63 28.71 5.54
CA GLU A 45 22.50 28.29 4.15
C GLU A 45 23.13 26.90 4.07
N PHE A 46 22.28 25.88 4.16
CA PHE A 46 22.67 24.50 3.99
C PHE A 46 23.56 24.34 2.73
N PRO A 47 24.67 23.60 2.83
CA PRO A 47 25.48 23.25 1.67
C PRO A 47 24.64 22.78 0.49
N PHE A 48 25.09 23.07 -0.74
CA PHE A 48 24.30 22.82 -1.96
C PHE A 48 23.84 21.36 -2.07
N GLU A 49 24.61 20.41 -1.54
CA GLU A 49 24.27 18.99 -1.46
C GLU A 49 23.00 18.72 -0.65
N PHE A 50 22.83 19.35 0.51
CA PHE A 50 21.65 19.16 1.35
C PHE A 50 20.46 19.94 0.84
N ARG A 51 20.70 21.08 0.20
CA ARG A 51 19.62 21.79 -0.51
C ARG A 51 19.06 20.96 -1.66
N ALA A 52 19.93 20.28 -2.41
CA ALA A 52 19.51 19.37 -3.46
C ALA A 52 18.78 18.13 -2.90
N LEU A 53 19.28 17.58 -1.79
CA LEU A 53 18.67 16.44 -1.10
C LEU A 53 17.30 16.79 -0.54
N GLU A 54 17.16 17.94 0.15
CA GLU A 54 15.90 18.48 0.67
C GLU A 54 14.86 18.58 -0.45
N VAL A 55 15.20 19.23 -1.56
CA VAL A 55 14.28 19.39 -2.71
C VAL A 55 13.88 18.03 -3.29
N ALA A 56 14.82 17.08 -3.37
CA ALA A 56 14.52 15.74 -3.89
C ALA A 56 13.60 14.95 -2.94
N LEU A 57 13.88 14.96 -1.63
CA LEU A 57 13.07 14.30 -0.62
C LEU A 57 11.69 14.94 -0.51
N GLU A 58 11.58 16.26 -0.56
CA GLU A 58 10.30 16.97 -0.59
C GLU A 58 9.46 16.55 -1.80
N ALA A 59 10.08 16.49 -2.99
CA ALA A 59 9.39 16.05 -4.21
C ALA A 59 8.92 14.59 -4.11
N ILE A 60 9.74 13.70 -3.56
CA ILE A 60 9.39 12.28 -3.36
C ILE A 60 8.24 12.15 -2.35
N CYS A 61 8.35 12.80 -1.19
CA CYS A 61 7.33 12.76 -0.14
C CYS A 61 6.00 13.33 -0.64
N SER A 62 6.04 14.48 -1.32
CA SER A 62 4.87 15.08 -1.96
C SER A 62 4.25 14.14 -3.01
N PHE A 63 5.06 13.50 -3.85
CA PHE A 63 4.58 12.52 -4.83
C PHE A 63 3.91 11.31 -4.17
N LEU A 64 4.54 10.71 -3.15
CA LEU A 64 4.02 9.53 -2.46
C LEU A 64 2.72 9.84 -1.70
N ASP A 65 2.65 10.99 -1.03
CA ASP A 65 1.47 11.45 -0.30
C ASP A 65 0.33 11.81 -1.26
N ALA A 66 0.61 12.45 -2.41
CA ALA A 66 -0.38 12.70 -3.46
C ALA A 66 -0.95 11.40 -4.03
N ARG A 67 -0.10 10.42 -4.36
CA ARG A 67 -0.53 9.09 -4.83
C ARG A 67 -1.35 8.34 -3.79
N THR A 68 -1.00 8.48 -2.51
CA THR A 68 -1.75 7.89 -1.40
C THR A 68 -3.15 8.50 -1.30
N ARG A 69 -3.28 9.83 -1.38
CA ARG A 69 -4.59 10.50 -1.39
C ARG A 69 -5.44 10.16 -2.62
N GLU A 70 -4.83 10.06 -3.80
CA GLU A 70 -5.54 9.61 -5.02
C GLU A 70 -6.11 8.20 -4.83
N LEU A 71 -5.32 7.30 -4.24
CA LEU A 71 -5.75 5.94 -3.96
C LEU A 71 -6.87 5.91 -2.92
N GLU A 72 -6.74 6.66 -1.84
CA GLU A 72 -7.74 6.79 -0.77
C GLU A 72 -9.09 7.30 -1.29
N THR A 73 -9.07 8.40 -2.05
CA THR A 73 -10.28 8.99 -2.66
C THR A 73 -10.95 8.08 -3.69
N ALA A 74 -10.19 7.21 -4.36
CA ALA A 74 -10.74 6.19 -5.24
C ALA A 74 -11.24 4.94 -4.49
N ALA A 75 -10.65 4.64 -3.33
CA ALA A 75 -10.88 3.41 -2.58
C ALA A 75 -12.22 3.39 -1.87
N TYR A 76 -12.51 4.41 -1.06
CA TYR A 76 -13.74 4.49 -0.29
C TYR A 76 -15.02 4.34 -1.12
N PRO A 77 -15.22 5.10 -2.22
CA PRO A 77 -16.41 4.90 -3.05
C PRO A 77 -16.39 3.55 -3.78
N ALA A 78 -15.21 2.98 -4.02
CA ALA A 78 -15.11 1.67 -4.67
C ALA A 78 -15.62 0.54 -3.79
N LEU A 79 -15.25 0.58 -2.51
CA LEU A 79 -15.61 -0.39 -1.49
C LEU A 79 -17.09 -0.25 -1.09
N ASP A 80 -17.60 0.99 -0.99
CA ASP A 80 -19.02 1.25 -0.72
C ASP A 80 -19.92 0.71 -1.85
N GLU A 81 -19.55 0.97 -3.12
CA GLU A 81 -20.31 0.44 -4.26
C GLU A 81 -20.25 -1.11 -4.32
N LEU A 82 -19.14 -1.72 -3.91
CA LEU A 82 -19.02 -3.18 -3.83
C LEU A 82 -19.91 -3.76 -2.72
N THR A 83 -19.94 -3.09 -1.56
CA THR A 83 -20.79 -3.43 -0.41
C THR A 83 -22.28 -3.33 -0.75
N SER A 84 -22.68 -2.30 -1.51
CA SER A 84 -24.04 -2.13 -2.00
C SER A 84 -24.43 -3.16 -3.06
N LYS A 85 -23.51 -3.45 -3.98
CA LYS A 85 -23.75 -4.36 -5.11
C LYS A 85 -22.52 -5.18 -5.46
N ILE A 86 -22.57 -6.46 -5.09
CA ILE A 86 -21.59 -7.45 -5.49
C ILE A 86 -21.74 -7.72 -6.98
N SER A 87 -20.82 -7.19 -7.79
CA SER A 87 -20.78 -7.40 -9.23
C SER A 87 -19.35 -7.64 -9.70
N SER A 88 -19.19 -8.39 -10.80
CA SER A 88 -17.86 -8.68 -11.37
C SER A 88 -17.08 -7.40 -11.68
N ARG A 89 -17.76 -6.35 -12.16
CA ARG A 89 -17.18 -5.03 -12.41
C ARG A 89 -16.63 -4.37 -11.15
N ASN A 90 -17.39 -4.42 -10.05
CA ASN A 90 -17.00 -3.78 -8.79
C ASN A 90 -15.86 -4.54 -8.11
N LEU A 91 -15.91 -5.88 -8.15
CA LEU A 91 -14.82 -6.75 -7.72
C LEU A 91 -13.53 -6.48 -8.50
N ASP A 92 -13.61 -6.33 -9.83
CA ASP A 92 -12.45 -5.99 -10.65
C ASP A 92 -11.88 -4.60 -10.31
N ARG A 93 -12.75 -3.62 -10.01
CA ARG A 93 -12.30 -2.28 -9.60
C ARG A 93 -11.55 -2.33 -8.26
N VAL A 94 -12.09 -3.02 -7.26
CA VAL A 94 -11.43 -3.21 -5.96
C VAL A 94 -10.15 -4.01 -6.10
N ARG A 95 -10.10 -5.04 -6.95
CA ARG A 95 -8.89 -5.81 -7.24
C ARG A 95 -7.78 -4.94 -7.86
N LYS A 96 -8.13 -4.08 -8.83
CA LYS A 96 -7.17 -3.12 -9.44
C LYS A 96 -6.63 -2.13 -8.41
N LEU A 97 -7.52 -1.61 -7.56
CA LEU A 97 -7.17 -0.72 -6.47
C LEU A 97 -6.23 -1.39 -5.47
N LYS A 98 -6.54 -2.61 -5.01
CA LYS A 98 -5.68 -3.43 -4.13
C LYS A 98 -4.31 -3.67 -4.75
N SER A 99 -4.25 -3.98 -6.04
CA SER A 99 -2.97 -4.13 -6.75
C SER A 99 -2.17 -2.83 -6.82
N ALA A 100 -2.83 -1.70 -7.09
CA ALA A 100 -2.18 -0.38 -7.07
C ALA A 100 -1.68 -0.03 -5.67
N MET A 101 -2.47 -0.36 -4.65
CA MET A 101 -2.13 -0.18 -3.25
C MET A 101 -0.88 -0.95 -2.85
N THR A 102 -0.84 -2.26 -3.07
CA THR A 102 0.33 -3.09 -2.76
C THR A 102 1.60 -2.55 -3.45
N ARG A 103 1.49 -2.11 -4.71
CA ARG A 103 2.62 -1.52 -5.43
C ARG A 103 3.08 -0.21 -4.80
N LEU A 104 2.16 0.66 -4.37
CA LEU A 104 2.51 1.92 -3.71
C LEU A 104 3.12 1.68 -2.33
N THR A 105 2.52 0.81 -1.51
CA THR A 105 3.06 0.42 -0.20
C THR A 105 4.50 -0.09 -0.31
N ASN A 106 4.77 -1.00 -1.26
CA ASN A 106 6.13 -1.50 -1.48
C ASN A 106 7.12 -0.40 -1.89
N ARG A 107 6.67 0.63 -2.61
CA ARG A 107 7.54 1.77 -2.98
C ARG A 107 7.82 2.66 -1.79
N VAL A 108 6.80 3.01 -1.00
CA VAL A 108 6.95 3.81 0.22
C VAL A 108 7.84 3.10 1.21
N GLN A 109 7.64 1.79 1.40
CA GLN A 109 8.44 0.97 2.29
C GLN A 109 9.91 0.94 1.87
N LYS A 110 10.22 0.78 0.57
CA LYS A 110 11.61 0.87 0.11
C LYS A 110 12.24 2.23 0.41
N VAL A 111 11.54 3.34 0.18
CA VAL A 111 12.08 4.67 0.49
C VAL A 111 12.29 4.84 2.00
N ARG A 112 11.37 4.32 2.83
CA ARG A 112 11.51 4.28 4.29
C ARG A 112 12.76 3.50 4.70
N ASP A 113 12.91 2.28 4.19
CA ASP A 113 13.99 1.37 4.58
C ASP A 113 15.38 1.93 4.18
N GLU A 114 15.49 2.55 3.01
CA GLU A 114 16.73 3.22 2.56
C GLU A 114 17.06 4.46 3.40
N LEU A 115 16.03 5.21 3.84
CA LEU A 115 16.20 6.37 4.70
C LEU A 115 16.54 5.97 6.14
N GLU A 116 15.95 4.89 6.65
CA GLU A 116 16.29 4.26 7.94
C GLU A 116 17.76 3.82 7.94
N GLN A 117 18.19 3.14 6.89
CA GLN A 117 19.58 2.70 6.76
C GLN A 117 20.56 3.88 6.73
N LEU A 118 20.22 4.98 6.05
CA LEU A 118 21.05 6.18 6.02
C LEU A 118 21.11 6.89 7.39
N LEU A 119 20.00 6.90 8.13
CA LEU A 119 19.93 7.47 9.49
C LEU A 119 20.70 6.63 10.52
N ASP A 120 20.79 5.31 10.32
CA ASP A 120 21.46 4.39 11.25
C ASP A 120 23.01 4.43 11.17
N ASP A 121 23.59 4.98 10.10
CA ASP A 121 25.05 4.97 9.86
C ASP A 121 25.63 6.39 9.69
N ASP A 122 26.26 6.89 10.76
CA ASP A 122 26.95 8.19 10.80
C ASP A 122 28.06 8.33 9.74
N ASP A 123 28.72 7.23 9.34
CA ASP A 123 29.77 7.26 8.33
C ASP A 123 29.16 7.53 6.93
N ASP A 124 27.99 6.93 6.63
CA ASP A 124 27.24 7.19 5.39
C ASP A 124 26.71 8.64 5.35
N MET A 125 26.26 9.18 6.49
CA MET A 125 25.87 10.59 6.61
C MET A 125 27.05 11.55 6.40
N ALA A 126 28.21 11.23 6.96
CA ALA A 126 29.43 12.02 6.76
C ALA A 126 29.87 12.04 5.29
N ASP A 127 29.63 10.96 4.56
CA ASP A 127 30.01 10.82 3.15
C ASP A 127 29.21 11.71 2.20
N LEU A 128 28.03 12.18 2.61
CA LEU A 128 27.16 13.11 1.87
C LEU A 128 27.70 14.55 1.82
N TYR A 129 28.69 14.90 2.66
CA TYR A 129 29.35 16.21 2.67
C TYR A 129 30.34 16.39 1.51
N LEU A 130 29.81 16.50 0.29
CA LEU A 130 30.58 16.56 -0.95
C LEU A 130 31.41 17.84 -1.08
N SER A 131 30.89 18.99 -0.62
CA SER A 131 31.59 20.29 -0.64
C SER A 131 32.91 20.23 0.14
N ARG A 132 32.90 19.55 1.29
CA ARG A 132 34.08 19.33 2.13
C ARG A 132 35.06 18.35 1.48
N LYS A 133 34.58 17.23 0.93
CA LYS A 133 35.43 16.25 0.22
C LYS A 133 36.16 16.89 -0.97
N LEU A 134 35.50 17.78 -1.72
CA LEU A 134 36.11 18.51 -2.83
C LEU A 134 37.21 19.47 -2.36
N THR A 135 36.98 20.19 -1.27
CA THR A 135 37.96 21.14 -0.69
C THR A 135 39.19 20.43 -0.14
N ARG A 136 38.99 19.26 0.48
CA ARG A 136 40.07 18.37 0.96
C ARG A 136 40.87 17.76 -0.19
N ALA A 137 40.22 17.37 -1.28
CA ALA A 137 40.89 16.87 -2.49
C ALA A 137 41.74 17.97 -3.16
N SER A 138 41.21 19.20 -3.21
CA SER A 138 41.88 20.35 -3.82
C SER A 138 43.10 20.83 -3.03
N SER A 139 43.03 20.81 -1.70
CA SER A 139 44.16 21.15 -0.81
C SER A 139 45.26 20.08 -0.76
N SER A 140 44.94 18.84 -1.11
CA SER A 140 45.91 17.73 -1.19
C SER A 140 46.71 17.70 -2.51
N SER A 141 46.34 18.52 -3.50
CA SER A 141 47.02 18.60 -4.80
C SER A 141 48.21 19.57 -4.83
N SER A 142 48.51 20.27 -3.73
CA SER A 142 49.58 21.29 -3.70
C SER A 142 50.72 21.01 -2.71
N GLY A 143 50.89 19.74 -2.29
CA GLY A 143 52.01 19.31 -1.48
C GLY A 143 52.52 17.94 -1.93
N SER A 144 53.72 17.91 -2.52
CA SER A 144 54.49 16.68 -2.74
C SER A 144 54.71 15.96 -1.41
N GLY A 145 53.93 14.93 -1.12
CA GLY A 145 54.09 14.05 0.04
C GLY A 145 53.21 12.82 -0.11
N ALA A 146 53.83 11.66 -0.29
CA ALA A 146 53.17 10.37 -0.54
C ALA A 146 52.12 10.00 0.54
N PRO A 147 51.04 9.26 0.18
CA PRO A 147 50.00 8.88 1.12
C PRO A 147 50.50 7.77 2.07
N LEU A 148 50.53 8.08 3.37
CA LEU A 148 50.96 7.20 4.44
C LEU A 148 49.75 6.42 5.01
N TRP A 149 49.23 5.44 4.26
CA TRP A 149 48.27 4.44 4.80
C TRP A 149 48.90 3.08 5.10
N PHE A 150 50.23 2.99 5.01
CA PHE A 150 50.97 1.81 5.43
C PHE A 150 52.06 2.24 6.39
N LEU A 151 51.85 2.03 7.70
CA LEU A 151 52.88 1.69 8.69
C LEU A 151 52.23 1.47 10.06
N ALA A 152 51.51 0.35 10.19
CA ALA A 152 51.24 -0.25 11.48
C ALA A 152 52.40 -1.19 11.83
N SER A 153 53.33 -0.76 12.70
CA SER A 153 54.08 -1.64 13.64
C SER A 153 54.98 -0.83 14.59
N PRO A 154 55.30 -1.35 15.79
CA PRO A 154 55.63 -0.55 16.97
C PRO A 154 57.13 -0.50 17.24
N THR A 155 57.71 0.70 17.37
CA THR A 155 59.01 0.89 18.02
C THR A 155 59.07 2.21 18.79
N ILE A 156 58.99 2.05 20.11
CA ILE A 156 59.83 2.67 21.15
C ILE A 156 60.54 3.98 20.78
N GLY A 157 60.14 5.06 21.48
CA GLY A 157 61.05 6.11 21.92
C GLY A 157 60.68 7.54 21.51
N SER A 158 60.53 8.39 22.54
CA SER A 158 60.68 9.87 22.49
C SER A 158 59.48 10.74 22.10
N ARG A 159 58.63 10.96 23.12
CA ARG A 159 58.04 12.23 23.59
C ARG A 159 58.42 13.52 22.82
N ILE A 160 57.51 14.01 21.98
CA ILE A 160 57.32 15.45 21.73
C ILE A 160 55.82 15.73 21.75
N SER A 161 55.40 16.51 22.74
CA SER A 161 54.07 17.06 22.86
C SER A 161 53.74 17.89 21.62
N ARG A 162 52.78 17.42 20.82
CA ARG A 162 52.05 18.25 19.86
C ARG A 162 50.60 18.26 20.33
N THR A 163 50.35 19.15 21.28
CA THR A 163 49.02 19.44 21.81
C THR A 163 48.20 20.17 20.75
N SER A 164 46.98 19.69 20.54
CA SER A 164 45.81 20.52 20.25
C SER A 164 45.75 21.20 18.88
N ARG A 165 45.54 20.41 17.82
CA ARG A 165 44.82 20.87 16.61
C ARG A 165 43.77 19.88 16.07
N ALA A 166 43.55 18.75 16.75
CA ALA A 166 42.59 17.74 16.30
C ALA A 166 41.18 17.94 16.89
N SER A 167 41.02 18.70 17.96
CA SER A 167 39.75 18.77 18.72
C SER A 167 38.73 19.78 18.20
N ALA A 168 39.09 20.66 17.26
CA ALA A 168 38.15 21.63 16.68
C ALA A 168 37.56 21.14 15.34
N VAL A 169 38.20 20.16 14.71
CA VAL A 169 37.70 19.56 13.45
C VAL A 169 36.61 18.54 13.77
N THR A 170 36.82 17.66 14.76
CA THR A 170 35.80 16.65 15.14
C THR A 170 34.51 17.29 15.66
N THR A 171 34.60 18.38 16.42
CA THR A 171 33.43 19.10 16.94
C THR A 171 32.61 19.79 15.85
N HIS A 172 33.23 20.19 14.74
CA HIS A 172 32.50 20.76 13.61
C HIS A 172 31.88 19.66 12.75
N GLU A 173 32.55 18.52 12.60
CA GLU A 173 31.99 17.39 11.84
C GLU A 173 30.78 16.75 12.56
N GLU A 174 30.80 16.65 13.90
CA GLU A 174 29.66 16.15 14.69
C GLU A 174 28.44 17.10 14.63
N ASN A 175 28.66 18.41 14.74
CA ASN A 175 27.58 19.41 14.75
C ASN A 175 26.89 19.53 13.38
N ASP A 176 27.65 19.35 12.30
CA ASP A 176 27.08 19.33 10.94
C ASP A 176 26.23 18.06 10.74
N VAL A 177 26.72 16.88 11.16
CA VAL A 177 25.95 15.62 11.03
C VAL A 177 24.60 15.71 11.74
N GLU A 178 24.54 16.34 12.91
CA GLU A 178 23.30 16.58 13.67
C GLU A 178 22.27 17.41 12.87
N GLU A 179 22.70 18.43 12.10
CA GLU A 179 21.80 19.22 11.25
C GLU A 179 21.20 18.40 10.10
N LEU A 180 22.00 17.52 9.49
CA LEU A 180 21.54 16.61 8.44
C LEU A 180 20.59 15.54 9.00
N GLU A 181 20.91 14.99 10.17
CA GLU A 181 20.09 14.02 10.88
C GLU A 181 18.70 14.59 11.15
N MET A 182 18.61 15.83 11.68
CA MET A 182 17.33 16.51 11.89
C MET A 182 16.49 16.65 10.61
N LEU A 183 17.12 16.93 9.46
CA LEU A 183 16.44 17.02 8.16
C LEU A 183 15.92 15.65 7.73
N LEU A 184 16.77 14.63 7.75
CA LEU A 184 16.43 13.27 7.33
C LEU A 184 15.33 12.67 8.21
N GLU A 185 15.38 12.91 9.52
CA GLU A 185 14.40 12.40 10.46
C GLU A 185 13.01 13.04 10.26
N ALA A 186 12.95 14.32 9.91
CA ALA A 186 11.68 14.97 9.53
C ALA A 186 11.02 14.29 8.31
N TYR A 187 11.81 13.97 7.29
CA TYR A 187 11.31 13.24 6.10
C TYR A 187 11.00 11.77 6.41
N PHE A 188 11.77 11.12 7.29
CA PHE A 188 11.49 9.75 7.74
C PHE A 188 10.13 9.69 8.42
N MET A 189 9.84 10.61 9.34
CA MET A 189 8.54 10.71 9.99
C MET A 189 7.40 10.97 9.00
N GLN A 190 7.65 11.78 7.95
CA GLN A 190 6.66 12.03 6.90
C GLN A 190 6.36 10.78 6.05
N ILE A 191 7.39 10.02 5.68
CA ILE A 191 7.27 8.77 4.93
C ILE A 191 6.57 7.70 5.78
N ASP A 192 6.94 7.57 7.04
CA ASP A 192 6.32 6.64 7.98
C ASP A 192 4.84 6.98 8.20
N GLY A 193 4.50 8.26 8.36
CA GLY A 193 3.12 8.73 8.38
C GLY A 193 2.34 8.38 7.11
N THR A 194 2.99 8.42 5.95
CA THR A 194 2.38 7.99 4.67
C THR A 194 2.18 6.48 4.61
N LEU A 195 3.15 5.69 5.10
CA LEU A 195 3.06 4.24 5.20
C LEU A 195 1.92 3.83 6.13
N ASN A 196 1.76 4.51 7.26
CA ASN A 196 0.69 4.23 8.21
C ASN A 196 -0.71 4.48 7.60
N LYS A 197 -0.90 5.58 6.86
CA LYS A 197 -2.15 5.82 6.10
C LYS A 197 -2.44 4.70 5.11
N LEU A 198 -1.43 4.22 4.37
CA LEU A 198 -1.57 3.07 3.49
C LEU A 198 -1.88 1.79 4.27
N SER A 199 -1.27 1.57 5.44
CA SER A 199 -1.59 0.40 6.27
C SER A 199 -3.07 0.38 6.67
N THR A 200 -3.59 1.52 7.17
CA THR A 200 -5.01 1.65 7.54
C THR A 200 -5.95 1.43 6.36
N LEU A 201 -5.64 2.01 5.20
CA LEU A 201 -6.47 1.82 4.01
C LEU A 201 -6.45 0.36 3.52
N ARG A 202 -5.33 -0.36 3.74
CA ARG A 202 -5.19 -1.75 3.32
C ARG A 202 -6.04 -2.65 4.21
N GLU A 203 -5.97 -2.43 5.52
CA GLU A 203 -6.82 -3.10 6.49
C GLU A 203 -8.30 -2.93 6.12
N TYR A 204 -8.73 -1.71 5.79
CA TYR A 204 -10.11 -1.45 5.36
C TYR A 204 -10.52 -2.19 4.06
N ILE A 205 -9.62 -2.31 3.08
CA ILE A 205 -9.86 -3.10 1.87
C ILE A 205 -9.96 -4.58 2.20
N ASP A 206 -9.05 -5.10 3.03
CA ASP A 206 -9.00 -6.51 3.41
C ASP A 206 -10.24 -6.90 4.23
N ASP A 207 -10.67 -6.05 5.18
CA ASP A 207 -11.92 -6.21 5.95
C ASP A 207 -13.16 -6.24 5.03
N THR A 208 -13.19 -5.36 4.03
CA THR A 208 -14.29 -5.35 3.05
C THR A 208 -14.28 -6.61 2.19
N GLU A 209 -13.10 -7.11 1.79
CA GLU A 209 -12.98 -8.36 1.02
C GLU A 209 -13.51 -9.55 1.82
N ASP A 210 -13.16 -9.64 3.11
CA ASP A 210 -13.64 -10.69 4.00
C ASP A 210 -15.16 -10.61 4.19
N TYR A 211 -15.71 -9.41 4.38
CA TYR A 211 -17.16 -9.20 4.43
C TYR A 211 -17.87 -9.67 3.15
N ILE A 212 -17.32 -9.34 1.98
CA ILE A 212 -17.87 -9.74 0.68
C ILE A 212 -17.78 -11.25 0.48
N ASN A 213 -16.69 -11.88 0.91
CA ASN A 213 -16.54 -13.34 0.88
C ASN A 213 -17.62 -14.03 1.73
N ILE A 214 -17.87 -13.53 2.95
CA ILE A 214 -18.95 -14.04 3.81
C ILE A 214 -20.32 -13.90 3.12
N GLN A 215 -20.61 -12.75 2.50
CA GLN A 215 -21.86 -12.54 1.77
C GLN A 215 -22.00 -13.47 0.57
N LEU A 216 -20.93 -13.66 -0.21
CA LEU A 216 -20.93 -14.56 -1.37
C LEU A 216 -21.19 -16.01 -0.95
N ASP A 217 -20.60 -16.45 0.15
CA ASP A 217 -20.82 -17.79 0.67
C ASP A 217 -22.25 -17.95 1.21
N ASN A 218 -22.83 -16.92 1.83
CA ASN A 218 -24.25 -16.93 2.19
C ASN A 218 -25.16 -17.06 0.96
N HIS A 219 -24.90 -16.31 -0.11
CA HIS A 219 -25.66 -16.44 -1.37
C HIS A 219 -25.50 -17.81 -2.02
N ARG A 220 -24.29 -18.37 -2.03
CA ARG A 220 -24.06 -19.75 -2.50
C ARG A 220 -24.84 -20.76 -1.67
N ASN A 221 -24.85 -20.59 -0.36
CA ASN A 221 -25.61 -21.46 0.55
C ASN A 221 -27.12 -21.38 0.25
N GLN A 222 -27.67 -20.18 -0.01
CA GLN A 222 -29.06 -20.01 -0.45
C GLN A 222 -29.36 -20.71 -1.78
N LEU A 223 -28.43 -20.64 -2.74
CA LEU A 223 -28.58 -21.31 -4.04
C LEU A 223 -28.60 -22.84 -3.89
N ILE A 224 -27.67 -23.40 -3.10
CA ILE A 224 -27.62 -24.84 -2.80
C ILE A 224 -28.93 -25.28 -2.14
N GLN A 225 -29.46 -24.46 -1.23
CA GLN A 225 -30.73 -24.75 -0.57
C GLN A 225 -31.90 -24.77 -1.56
N LEU A 226 -31.97 -23.81 -2.48
CA LEU A 226 -33.00 -23.75 -3.51
C LEU A 226 -32.89 -24.94 -4.47
N GLU A 227 -31.67 -25.31 -4.86
CA GLU A 227 -31.40 -26.48 -5.70
C GLU A 227 -31.88 -27.78 -5.03
N LEU A 228 -31.59 -27.97 -3.73
CA LEU A 228 -32.09 -29.11 -2.96
C LEU A 228 -33.62 -29.18 -2.94
N PHE A 229 -34.29 -28.04 -2.78
CA PHE A 229 -35.75 -27.95 -2.81
C PHE A 229 -36.33 -28.34 -4.19
N LEU A 230 -35.79 -27.77 -5.28
CA LEU A 230 -36.22 -28.07 -6.64
C LEU A 230 -35.94 -29.54 -7.03
N SER A 231 -34.77 -30.06 -6.66
CA SER A 231 -34.38 -31.44 -6.91
C SER A 231 -35.32 -32.42 -6.20
N SER A 232 -35.60 -32.20 -4.90
CA SER A 232 -36.56 -33.01 -4.15
C SER A 232 -37.96 -32.97 -4.77
N GLY A 233 -38.43 -31.80 -5.21
CA GLY A 233 -39.71 -31.64 -5.88
C GLY A 233 -39.76 -32.42 -7.21
N THR A 234 -38.67 -32.38 -7.98
CA THR A 234 -38.54 -33.10 -9.25
C THR A 234 -38.56 -34.61 -9.06
N VAL A 235 -37.88 -35.13 -8.03
CA VAL A 235 -37.93 -36.56 -7.67
C VAL A 235 -39.33 -36.99 -7.27
N CYS A 236 -40.07 -36.18 -6.51
CA CYS A 236 -41.44 -36.50 -6.14
C CYS A 236 -42.38 -36.47 -7.36
N LEU A 237 -42.22 -35.49 -8.25
CA LEU A 237 -43.01 -35.37 -9.47
C LEU A 237 -42.72 -36.51 -10.46
N SER A 238 -41.48 -36.99 -10.55
CA SER A 238 -41.13 -38.10 -11.44
C SER A 238 -41.76 -39.42 -10.98
N ILE A 239 -41.79 -39.68 -9.67
CA ILE A 239 -42.48 -40.84 -9.09
C ILE A 239 -44.00 -40.75 -9.36
N TYR A 240 -44.61 -39.60 -9.12
CA TYR A 240 -46.03 -39.39 -9.41
C TYR A 240 -46.34 -39.55 -10.91
N SER A 241 -45.48 -39.02 -11.77
CA SER A 241 -45.62 -39.11 -13.24
C SER A 241 -45.50 -40.55 -13.73
N LEU A 242 -44.64 -41.37 -13.12
CA LEU A 242 -44.54 -42.80 -13.43
C LEU A 242 -45.86 -43.52 -13.13
N VAL A 243 -46.45 -43.26 -11.96
CA VAL A 243 -47.76 -43.83 -11.59
C VAL A 243 -48.83 -43.37 -12.58
N ALA A 244 -48.90 -42.07 -12.87
CA ALA A 244 -49.85 -41.52 -13.84
C ALA A 244 -49.65 -42.11 -15.26
N ALA A 245 -48.41 -42.35 -15.69
CA ALA A 245 -48.09 -42.93 -17.00
C ALA A 245 -48.52 -44.39 -17.11
N ILE A 246 -48.29 -45.21 -16.08
CA ILE A 246 -48.74 -46.61 -16.04
C ILE A 246 -50.26 -46.69 -16.20
N PHE A 247 -51.00 -45.84 -15.49
CA PHE A 247 -52.47 -45.81 -15.55
C PHE A 247 -53.05 -45.03 -16.74
N GLY A 248 -52.25 -44.16 -17.37
CA GLY A 248 -52.60 -43.46 -18.61
C GLY A 248 -52.49 -44.34 -19.86
N MET A 249 -51.85 -45.51 -19.76
CA MET A 249 -51.73 -46.46 -20.85
C MET A 249 -53.08 -47.17 -21.09
N ASN A 250 -53.52 -47.22 -22.34
CA ASN A 250 -54.84 -47.75 -22.76
C ASN A 250 -54.89 -49.30 -22.72
N ILE A 251 -54.63 -49.89 -21.55
CA ILE A 251 -54.73 -51.33 -21.32
C ILE A 251 -56.14 -51.64 -20.78
N PRO A 252 -56.85 -52.65 -21.31
CA PRO A 252 -58.13 -53.09 -20.77
C PRO A 252 -57.92 -53.77 -19.41
N TYR A 253 -58.04 -52.99 -18.33
CA TYR A 253 -58.02 -53.50 -16.97
C TYR A 253 -59.40 -54.06 -16.57
N THR A 254 -59.42 -55.26 -15.98
CA THR A 254 -60.63 -55.99 -15.58
C THR A 254 -61.44 -55.31 -14.45
N TRP A 255 -60.89 -54.29 -13.79
CA TRP A 255 -61.51 -53.59 -12.64
C TRP A 255 -62.30 -52.34 -13.05
N LYS A 256 -62.34 -52.01 -14.35
CA LYS A 256 -63.01 -50.81 -14.89
C LYS A 256 -64.53 -50.95 -14.96
N GLU A 257 -65.06 -52.18 -14.97
CA GLU A 257 -66.49 -52.46 -15.17
C GLU A 257 -67.34 -52.31 -13.89
N ASP A 258 -66.77 -52.51 -12.69
CA ASP A 258 -67.51 -52.43 -11.41
C ASP A 258 -66.94 -51.42 -10.37
N HIS A 259 -65.73 -50.88 -10.56
CA HIS A 259 -65.03 -50.09 -9.53
C HIS A 259 -64.40 -48.77 -10.03
N GLY A 260 -65.22 -47.87 -10.58
CA GLY A 260 -64.79 -46.54 -11.03
C GLY A 260 -64.15 -45.63 -9.96
N TYR A 261 -64.29 -45.95 -8.66
CA TYR A 261 -63.65 -45.23 -7.56
C TYR A 261 -62.17 -45.60 -7.36
N MET A 262 -61.74 -46.80 -7.75
CA MET A 262 -60.37 -47.28 -7.48
C MET A 262 -59.31 -46.40 -8.14
N PHE A 263 -59.55 -45.95 -9.37
CA PHE A 263 -58.64 -45.03 -10.07
C PHE A 263 -58.45 -43.71 -9.30
N LYS A 264 -59.54 -43.12 -8.80
CA LYS A 264 -59.48 -41.88 -8.00
C LYS A 264 -58.67 -42.09 -6.72
N TRP A 265 -58.88 -43.21 -6.02
CA TRP A 265 -58.14 -43.54 -4.80
C TRP A 265 -56.65 -43.75 -5.05
N VAL A 266 -56.27 -44.43 -6.14
CA VAL A 266 -54.85 -44.65 -6.48
C VAL A 266 -54.14 -43.34 -6.78
N VAL A 267 -54.77 -42.43 -7.53
CA VAL A 267 -54.21 -41.10 -7.85
C VAL A 267 -54.10 -40.23 -6.60
N ILE A 268 -55.12 -40.22 -5.74
CA ILE A 268 -55.09 -39.45 -4.48
C ILE A 268 -54.03 -40.01 -3.53
N LEU A 269 -53.95 -41.34 -3.37
CA LEU A 269 -52.99 -41.96 -2.46
C LEU A 269 -51.54 -41.79 -2.95
N SER A 270 -51.28 -41.92 -4.26
CA SER A 270 -49.94 -41.69 -4.81
C SER A 270 -49.52 -40.23 -4.70
N GLY A 271 -50.45 -39.28 -4.93
CA GLY A 271 -50.21 -37.85 -4.70
C GLY A 271 -49.91 -37.53 -3.23
N MET A 272 -50.70 -38.07 -2.30
CA MET A 272 -50.47 -37.90 -0.86
C MET A 272 -49.13 -38.50 -0.41
N ALA A 273 -48.77 -39.69 -0.91
CA ALA A 273 -47.49 -40.32 -0.61
C ALA A 273 -46.31 -39.47 -1.10
N CYS A 274 -46.39 -38.93 -2.33
CA CYS A 274 -45.35 -38.04 -2.88
C CYS A 274 -45.24 -36.74 -2.07
N ALA A 275 -46.36 -36.13 -1.71
CA ALA A 275 -46.37 -34.92 -0.87
C ALA A 275 -45.78 -35.18 0.53
N SER A 276 -46.10 -36.33 1.14
CA SER A 276 -45.56 -36.74 2.44
C SER A 276 -44.04 -36.94 2.39
N ILE A 277 -43.52 -37.59 1.34
CA ILE A 277 -42.08 -37.76 1.13
C ILE A 277 -41.39 -36.41 0.96
N PHE A 278 -41.96 -35.52 0.14
CA PHE A 278 -41.43 -34.17 -0.06
C PHE A 278 -41.34 -33.37 1.25
N LEU A 279 -42.42 -33.35 2.03
CA LEU A 279 -42.45 -32.69 3.34
C LEU A 279 -41.45 -33.31 4.33
N SER A 280 -41.28 -34.64 4.29
CA SER A 280 -40.32 -35.33 5.15
C SER A 280 -38.88 -34.94 4.81
N ILE A 281 -38.54 -34.85 3.51
CA ILE A 281 -37.22 -34.40 3.05
C ILE A 281 -36.96 -32.95 3.47
N ILE A 282 -37.94 -32.05 3.30
CA ILE A 282 -37.82 -30.65 3.72
C ILE A 282 -37.65 -30.54 5.24
N SER A 283 -38.46 -31.27 6.01
CA SER A 283 -38.39 -31.28 7.46
C SER A 283 -37.02 -31.79 7.95
N TYR A 284 -36.50 -32.84 7.32
CA TYR A 284 -35.16 -33.35 7.62
C TYR A 284 -34.06 -32.32 7.32
N ALA A 285 -34.15 -31.62 6.17
CA ALA A 285 -33.21 -30.57 5.79
C ALA A 285 -33.25 -29.36 6.76
N ARG A 286 -34.44 -29.02 7.28
CA ARG A 286 -34.62 -27.99 8.32
C ARG A 286 -34.05 -28.41 9.67
N CYS A 287 -34.36 -29.61 10.15
CA CYS A 287 -33.88 -30.09 11.45
C CYS A 287 -32.36 -30.23 11.52
N LYS A 288 -31.70 -30.50 10.38
CA LYS A 288 -30.24 -30.64 10.32
C LYS A 288 -29.49 -29.29 10.16
N GLY A 289 -30.22 -28.16 10.13
CA GLY A 289 -29.61 -26.83 10.03
C GLY A 289 -29.01 -26.49 8.66
N LEU A 290 -29.29 -27.27 7.60
CA LEU A 290 -28.91 -26.92 6.22
C LEU A 290 -29.81 -25.84 5.62
N VAL A 291 -31.02 -25.69 6.17
CA VAL A 291 -31.94 -24.60 5.87
C VAL A 291 -31.84 -23.64 7.04
N GLY A 292 -31.27 -22.46 6.81
CA GLY A 292 -30.76 -21.56 7.84
C GLY A 292 -31.71 -21.29 9.02
N SER A 293 -31.09 -21.10 10.20
CA SER A 293 -31.40 -19.92 11.01
C SER A 293 -30.67 -18.72 10.43
#